data_AF-A0A1F9MH41-F1
#
_entry.id   AF-A0A1F9MH41-F1
#
_cell.length_a   1.000
_cell.length_b   1.000
_cell.length_c   1.000
_cell.angle_alpha   90.00
_cell.angle_beta   90.00
_cell.angle_gamma   90.00
#
_symmetry.space_group_name_H-M   'P 1'
#
loop_
_entity.id
_entity.type
_entity.pdbx_description
1 polymer ?
#
loop_
_entity_poly.entity_id
_entity_poly.type
_entity_poly.pdbx_seq_one_letter_code
_entity_poly.pdbx_strand_id
1 'polypeptide(L)'
;MKRHLGLAVFIIVAAGLFALAHWSMREKEARDKVEQDEKKVVVLEADKVGGVTLANAKGTFKAVRRGGEWYLVEPIEDRASDFALNNILDNLKGLEIAKRFSAEGKTLAHYGLEPPGATVTYWLEGKETEPVVVKVGEKNPKNDQLYLLRGEGKEILLVGTVLDTLRTKTLDEVRDKKLLRTKLEDLTAVKVVNANGTFVLRREPAVSMDVSGDASADLAAAERPWMVVEPLATPLDHAFPDRVLTTLLNAEAKAIPAETPDEVQRFGLEVPAVTVELTTKDGQALSFRLGTVQEGQEIRWYFHRADQRRVAQIEASLADKFGFGKEEVVEKRLVRFDEQKVEDFRIDLPDGQALRFRKEKGSWVYQADKELLVDRTAVEKILRDLRNLERGTLLAEKIEDPGAVGLLPPVFRFSLLEGNRELGGFSIGAELLRDGLPCRYATNQATGFLFTISKVDFDDLPDGLTAFRTKTVSTLDKYDLTSLRFVKGGQEYRLEKSEGAAWTLTHGPVTVKEPKKVYEMLDTLGQLLIEEFVVPNSALASETGFDTPVATLTLADRNGNTQQVEFGKEAGVNLRWAKRTIEKAWLKVKAVPLENLETLFQEMERTPPAEEKAGQGEAGSSDTEPAMPTEEDDLP
;
A
#
# COMPACT_ATOMS: atom_id res chain seq x y z
N MET A 1 -70.80 5.96 -22.70
CA MET A 1 -70.72 4.54 -22.29
C MET A 1 -69.91 3.64 -23.23
N LYS A 2 -69.98 3.76 -24.57
CA LYS A 2 -69.27 2.83 -25.49
C LYS A 2 -67.73 2.87 -25.44
N ARG A 3 -67.10 3.99 -25.02
CA ARG A 3 -65.62 4.11 -24.93
C ARG A 3 -64.98 3.40 -23.73
N HIS A 4 -65.67 3.29 -22.59
CA HIS A 4 -65.14 2.62 -21.39
C HIS A 4 -65.31 1.10 -21.43
N LEU A 5 -66.29 0.60 -22.19
CA LEU A 5 -66.51 -0.84 -22.38
C LEU A 5 -65.35 -1.49 -23.18
N GLY A 6 -64.83 -0.80 -24.20
CA GLY A 6 -63.68 -1.27 -24.97
C GLY A 6 -62.40 -1.38 -24.13
N LEU A 7 -62.17 -0.41 -23.23
CA LEU A 7 -61.02 -0.43 -22.32
C LEU A 7 -61.13 -1.55 -21.28
N ALA A 8 -62.33 -1.76 -20.70
CA ALA A 8 -62.56 -2.84 -19.74
C ALA A 8 -62.37 -4.24 -20.37
N VAL A 9 -62.87 -4.44 -21.60
CA VAL A 9 -62.64 -5.68 -22.35
C VAL A 9 -61.16 -5.87 -22.67
N PHE A 10 -60.46 -4.82 -23.08
CA PHE A 10 -59.02 -4.87 -23.33
C PHE A 10 -58.21 -5.26 -22.09
N ILE A 11 -58.52 -4.69 -20.91
CA ILE A 11 -57.83 -5.04 -19.65
C ILE A 11 -58.09 -6.50 -19.25
N ILE A 12 -59.32 -7.00 -19.40
CA ILE A 12 -59.65 -8.41 -19.09
C ILE A 12 -58.90 -9.36 -20.03
N VAL A 13 -58.85 -9.03 -21.32
CA VAL A 13 -58.10 -9.82 -22.31
C VAL A 13 -56.60 -9.78 -22.01
N ALA A 14 -56.04 -8.60 -21.69
CA ALA A 14 -54.64 -8.45 -21.33
C ALA A 14 -54.28 -9.23 -20.04
N ALA A 15 -55.13 -9.18 -19.02
CA ALA A 15 -54.97 -9.94 -17.78
C ALA A 15 -55.08 -11.46 -18.02
N GLY A 16 -56.01 -11.90 -18.87
CA GLY A 16 -56.14 -13.29 -19.29
C GLY A 16 -54.91 -13.80 -20.06
N LEU A 17 -54.39 -12.99 -20.99
CA LEU A 17 -53.16 -13.30 -21.74
C LEU A 17 -51.94 -13.32 -20.81
N PHE A 18 -51.84 -12.40 -19.84
CA PHE A 18 -50.78 -12.40 -18.84
C PHE A 18 -50.83 -13.64 -17.94
N ALA A 19 -52.02 -14.04 -17.47
CA ALA A 19 -52.20 -15.25 -16.67
C ALA A 19 -51.82 -16.53 -17.46
N LEU A 20 -52.22 -16.62 -18.73
CA LEU A 20 -51.85 -17.71 -19.64
C LEU A 20 -50.34 -17.74 -19.92
N ALA A 21 -49.71 -16.58 -20.11
CA ALA A 21 -48.27 -16.47 -20.30
C ALA A 21 -47.51 -16.89 -19.03
N HIS A 22 -47.96 -16.47 -17.85
CA HIS A 22 -47.33 -16.85 -16.58
C HIS A 22 -47.51 -18.34 -16.24
N TRP A 23 -48.67 -18.93 -16.55
CA TRP A 23 -48.88 -20.37 -16.39
C TRP A 23 -48.02 -21.19 -17.36
N SER A 24 -47.96 -20.81 -18.64
CA SER A 24 -47.11 -21.49 -19.63
C SER A 24 -45.61 -21.33 -19.38
N MET A 25 -45.16 -20.18 -18.86
CA MET A 25 -43.79 -19.99 -18.39
C MET A 25 -43.47 -20.92 -17.22
N ARG A 26 -44.34 -21.02 -16.20
CA ARG A 26 -44.15 -21.96 -15.08
C ARG A 26 -44.16 -23.42 -15.49
N GLU A 27 -45.01 -23.81 -16.44
CA GLU A 27 -45.05 -25.18 -16.95
C GLU A 27 -43.78 -25.52 -17.75
N LYS A 28 -43.30 -24.56 -18.55
CA LYS A 28 -42.02 -24.67 -19.24
C LYS A 28 -40.85 -24.75 -18.24
N GLU A 29 -40.79 -23.89 -17.24
CA GLU A 29 -39.77 -23.92 -16.18
C GLU A 29 -39.79 -25.25 -15.41
N ALA A 30 -40.98 -25.76 -15.07
CA ALA A 30 -41.11 -27.05 -14.39
C ALA A 30 -40.64 -28.20 -15.28
N ARG A 31 -40.98 -28.18 -16.58
CA ARG A 31 -40.54 -29.18 -17.55
C ARG A 31 -39.03 -29.13 -17.78
N ASP A 32 -38.48 -27.94 -17.98
CA ASP A 32 -37.05 -27.71 -18.17
C ASP A 32 -36.27 -28.15 -16.92
N LYS A 33 -36.82 -27.90 -15.72
CA LYS A 33 -36.25 -28.36 -14.46
C LYS A 33 -36.27 -29.89 -14.33
N VAL A 34 -37.38 -30.55 -14.67
CA VAL A 34 -37.44 -32.02 -14.68
C VAL A 34 -36.45 -32.60 -15.68
N GLU A 35 -36.34 -32.03 -16.88
CA GLU A 35 -35.36 -32.47 -17.89
C GLU A 35 -33.92 -32.28 -17.40
N GLN A 36 -33.63 -31.18 -16.72
CA GLN A 36 -32.31 -30.94 -16.12
C GLN A 36 -32.03 -31.89 -14.95
N ASP A 37 -33.01 -32.15 -14.09
CA ASP A 37 -32.87 -33.05 -12.95
C ASP A 37 -32.69 -34.52 -13.41
N GLU A 38 -33.34 -34.92 -14.51
CA GLU A 38 -33.11 -36.22 -15.14
C GLU A 38 -31.69 -36.39 -15.70
N LYS A 39 -31.04 -35.29 -16.12
CA LYS A 39 -29.64 -35.33 -16.58
C LYS A 39 -28.66 -35.50 -15.43
N LYS A 40 -29.04 -35.24 -14.18
CA LYS A 40 -28.14 -35.30 -13.03
C LYS A 40 -28.06 -36.68 -12.39
N VAL A 41 -26.90 -36.98 -11.80
CA VAL A 41 -26.72 -38.19 -10.98
C VAL A 41 -27.54 -38.08 -9.70
N VAL A 42 -27.49 -36.93 -9.02
CA VAL A 42 -28.26 -36.65 -7.81
C VAL A 42 -28.87 -35.26 -7.88
N VAL A 43 -30.07 -35.11 -7.32
CA VAL A 43 -30.66 -33.79 -7.04
C VAL A 43 -30.30 -33.46 -5.60
N LEU A 44 -29.37 -32.52 -5.42
CA LEU A 44 -28.72 -32.21 -4.15
C LEU A 44 -28.87 -30.71 -3.80
N GLU A 45 -29.40 -30.44 -2.62
CA GLU A 45 -29.35 -29.12 -1.96
C GLU A 45 -28.15 -29.11 -1.00
N ALA A 46 -26.97 -28.81 -1.54
CA ALA A 46 -25.68 -28.90 -0.82
C ALA A 46 -25.66 -28.11 0.50
N ASP A 47 -26.38 -27.00 0.56
CA ASP A 47 -26.55 -26.14 1.72
C ASP A 47 -27.36 -26.78 2.86
N LYS A 48 -28.22 -27.76 2.56
CA LYS A 48 -29.04 -28.50 3.53
C LYS A 48 -28.46 -29.85 3.95
N VAL A 49 -27.24 -30.17 3.49
CA VAL A 49 -26.56 -31.41 3.88
C VAL A 49 -26.10 -31.28 5.33
N GLY A 50 -26.55 -32.22 6.17
CA GLY A 50 -26.19 -32.30 7.59
C GLY A 50 -24.98 -33.20 7.86
N GLY A 51 -24.65 -34.10 6.92
CA GLY A 51 -23.49 -34.97 7.05
C GLY A 51 -23.07 -35.67 5.76
N VAL A 52 -21.80 -36.05 5.72
CA VAL A 52 -21.17 -36.75 4.60
C VAL A 52 -20.17 -37.78 5.11
N THR A 53 -20.15 -38.95 4.48
CA THR A 53 -19.16 -40.01 4.69
C THR A 53 -18.50 -40.31 3.36
N LEU A 54 -17.16 -40.22 3.32
CA LEU A 54 -16.35 -40.69 2.20
C LEU A 54 -15.60 -41.96 2.62
N ALA A 55 -15.82 -43.06 1.90
CA ALA A 55 -15.08 -44.30 2.08
C ALA A 55 -14.30 -44.64 0.81
N ASN A 56 -13.00 -44.90 0.92
CA ASN A 56 -12.13 -45.26 -0.20
C ASN A 56 -10.94 -46.12 0.31
N ALA A 57 -9.94 -46.37 -0.55
CA ALA A 57 -8.75 -47.13 -0.18
C ALA A 57 -7.85 -46.45 0.88
N LYS A 58 -8.06 -45.16 1.17
CA LYS A 58 -7.32 -44.40 2.19
C LYS A 58 -8.02 -44.38 3.55
N GLY A 59 -9.28 -44.84 3.63
CA GLY A 59 -10.02 -44.95 4.88
C GLY A 59 -11.48 -44.54 4.73
N THR A 60 -12.14 -44.36 5.88
CA THR A 60 -13.51 -43.85 5.98
C THR A 60 -13.50 -42.58 6.79
N PHE A 61 -14.02 -41.49 6.22
CA PHE A 61 -14.04 -40.16 6.82
C PHE A 61 -15.49 -39.72 6.93
N LYS A 62 -16.01 -39.64 8.16
CA LYS A 62 -17.37 -39.15 8.43
C LYS A 62 -17.28 -37.74 8.97
N ALA A 63 -18.01 -36.81 8.35
CA ALA A 63 -18.12 -35.43 8.79
C ALA A 63 -19.59 -35.03 8.96
N VAL A 64 -19.86 -34.20 9.97
CA VAL A 64 -21.19 -33.68 10.30
C VAL A 64 -21.12 -32.17 10.44
N ARG A 65 -22.21 -31.49 10.09
CA ARG A 65 -22.31 -30.05 10.22
C ARG A 65 -22.86 -29.69 11.59
N ARG A 66 -22.15 -28.85 12.36
CA ARG A 66 -22.54 -28.38 13.70
C ARG A 66 -22.40 -26.86 13.74
N GLY A 67 -23.48 -26.13 14.01
CA GLY A 67 -23.45 -24.66 14.06
C GLY A 67 -22.98 -23.99 12.75
N GLY A 68 -23.22 -24.64 11.61
CA GLY A 68 -22.81 -24.15 10.29
C GLY A 68 -21.41 -24.58 9.82
N GLU A 69 -20.55 -25.10 10.71
CA GLU A 69 -19.20 -25.56 10.40
C GLU A 69 -19.13 -27.09 10.28
N TRP A 70 -18.20 -27.61 9.49
CA TRP A 70 -17.97 -29.04 9.36
C TRP A 70 -17.00 -29.60 10.42
N TYR A 71 -17.38 -30.74 11.01
CA TYR A 71 -16.57 -31.49 11.98
C TYR A 71 -16.42 -32.93 11.51
N LEU A 72 -15.19 -33.43 11.48
CA LEU A 72 -14.90 -34.86 11.37
C LEU A 72 -15.29 -35.53 12.69
N VAL A 73 -15.95 -36.67 12.58
CA VAL A 73 -16.34 -37.54 13.71
C VAL A 73 -15.76 -38.94 13.59
N GLU A 74 -15.35 -39.36 12.39
CA GLU A 74 -14.60 -40.60 12.17
C GLU A 74 -13.50 -40.36 11.12
N PRO A 75 -12.30 -40.95 11.28
CA PRO A 75 -11.88 -41.82 12.39
C PRO A 75 -11.46 -41.04 13.65
N ILE A 76 -11.41 -39.71 13.57
CA ILE A 76 -11.00 -38.81 14.64
C ILE A 76 -12.03 -37.70 14.80
N GLU A 77 -12.14 -37.16 16.01
CA GLU A 77 -12.91 -35.94 16.27
C GLU A 77 -12.00 -34.72 16.06
N ASP A 78 -12.23 -33.98 14.98
CA ASP A 78 -11.49 -32.76 14.64
C ASP A 78 -12.35 -31.85 13.74
N ARG A 79 -11.90 -30.62 13.48
CA ARG A 79 -12.51 -29.77 12.47
C ARG A 79 -12.22 -30.29 11.06
N ALA A 80 -13.23 -30.24 10.21
CA ALA A 80 -13.10 -30.57 8.81
C ALA A 80 -12.88 -29.31 7.96
N SER A 81 -12.31 -29.50 6.77
CA SER A 81 -12.20 -28.43 5.79
C SER A 81 -13.55 -28.19 5.12
N ASP A 82 -14.17 -27.04 5.41
CA ASP A 82 -15.41 -26.62 4.77
C ASP A 82 -15.24 -26.58 3.24
N PHE A 83 -14.10 -26.08 2.76
CA PHE A 83 -13.78 -26.05 1.34
C PHE A 83 -13.74 -27.45 0.73
N ALA A 84 -13.05 -28.39 1.36
CA ALA A 84 -12.92 -29.75 0.84
C ALA A 84 -14.27 -30.46 0.77
N LEU A 85 -15.08 -30.37 1.82
CA LEU A 85 -16.38 -31.05 1.88
C LEU A 85 -17.42 -30.39 0.97
N ASN A 86 -17.50 -29.07 0.94
CA ASN A 86 -18.41 -28.37 0.03
C ASN A 86 -18.05 -28.64 -1.44
N ASN A 87 -16.76 -28.70 -1.78
CA ASN A 87 -16.34 -29.08 -3.13
C ASN A 87 -16.80 -30.50 -3.52
N ILE A 88 -16.76 -31.48 -2.60
CA ILE A 88 -17.33 -32.81 -2.84
C ILE A 88 -18.83 -32.73 -3.15
N LEU A 89 -19.58 -31.96 -2.35
CA LEU A 89 -21.03 -31.80 -2.51
C LEU A 89 -21.38 -31.05 -3.79
N ASP A 90 -20.66 -30.00 -4.13
CA ASP A 90 -20.86 -29.22 -5.35
C ASP A 90 -20.55 -30.05 -6.61
N ASN A 91 -19.48 -30.85 -6.57
CA ASN A 91 -19.16 -31.78 -7.66
C ASN A 91 -20.25 -32.83 -7.84
N LEU A 92 -20.84 -33.33 -6.74
CA LEU A 92 -21.99 -34.26 -6.81
C LEU A 92 -23.24 -33.57 -7.38
N LYS A 93 -23.53 -32.35 -6.93
CA LYS A 93 -24.68 -31.53 -7.37
C LYS A 93 -24.63 -31.21 -8.87
N GLY A 94 -23.44 -30.92 -9.38
CA GLY A 94 -23.20 -30.60 -10.79
C GLY A 94 -22.99 -31.81 -11.70
N LEU A 95 -23.01 -33.03 -11.17
CA LEU A 95 -22.64 -34.21 -11.94
C LEU A 95 -23.74 -34.67 -12.89
N GLU A 96 -23.44 -34.64 -14.19
CA GLU A 96 -24.36 -35.09 -15.24
C GLU A 96 -24.07 -36.52 -15.71
N ILE A 97 -25.15 -37.22 -16.07
CA ILE A 97 -25.16 -38.57 -16.61
C ILE A 97 -24.89 -38.48 -18.12
N ALA A 98 -23.74 -38.99 -18.55
CA ALA A 98 -23.44 -39.11 -19.98
C ALA A 98 -24.11 -40.34 -20.61
N LYS A 99 -24.19 -41.45 -19.87
CA LYS A 99 -24.83 -42.69 -20.35
C LYS A 99 -25.35 -43.55 -19.19
N ARG A 100 -26.41 -44.32 -19.46
CA ARG A 100 -26.98 -45.32 -18.54
C ARG A 100 -26.86 -46.72 -19.14
N PHE A 101 -26.61 -47.70 -18.30
CA PHE A 101 -26.63 -49.12 -18.63
C PHE A 101 -27.37 -49.90 -17.55
N SER A 102 -28.08 -50.95 -17.94
CA SER A 102 -28.63 -51.93 -17.00
C SER A 102 -27.49 -52.70 -16.32
N ALA A 103 -27.59 -52.86 -15.00
CA ALA A 103 -26.68 -53.66 -14.18
C ALA A 103 -27.05 -55.15 -14.20
N GLU A 104 -28.27 -55.51 -14.64
CA GLU A 104 -28.73 -56.89 -14.70
C GLU A 104 -27.84 -57.75 -15.62
N GLY A 105 -27.41 -58.90 -15.10
CA GLY A 105 -26.53 -59.83 -15.83
C GLY A 105 -25.10 -59.31 -16.06
N LYS A 106 -24.71 -58.20 -15.42
CA LYS A 106 -23.36 -57.64 -15.46
C LYS A 106 -22.61 -57.93 -14.15
N THR A 107 -21.31 -58.17 -14.26
CA THR A 107 -20.41 -58.29 -13.11
C THR A 107 -19.95 -56.90 -12.68
N LEU A 108 -20.41 -56.40 -11.53
CA LEU A 108 -20.08 -55.05 -11.03
C LEU A 108 -18.57 -54.83 -10.83
N ALA A 109 -17.84 -55.89 -10.47
CA ALA A 109 -16.39 -55.87 -10.36
C ALA A 109 -15.67 -55.43 -11.66
N HIS A 110 -16.23 -55.74 -12.85
CA HIS A 110 -15.65 -55.29 -14.14
C HIS A 110 -15.67 -53.76 -14.31
N TYR A 111 -16.56 -53.09 -13.59
CA TYR A 111 -16.71 -51.64 -13.60
C TYR A 111 -16.03 -50.98 -12.39
N GLY A 112 -15.37 -51.78 -11.54
CA GLY A 112 -14.82 -51.32 -10.27
C GLY A 112 -15.86 -50.89 -9.26
N LEU A 113 -17.09 -51.40 -9.34
CA LEU A 113 -18.19 -51.06 -8.42
C LEU A 113 -18.37 -52.09 -7.29
N GLU A 114 -17.57 -53.17 -7.30
CA GLU A 114 -17.56 -54.21 -6.28
C GLU A 114 -16.12 -54.79 -6.12
N PRO A 115 -15.35 -54.33 -5.11
CA PRO A 115 -15.62 -53.17 -4.27
C PRO A 115 -15.51 -51.85 -5.07
N PRO A 116 -16.23 -50.78 -4.67
CA PRO A 116 -16.10 -49.47 -5.29
C PRO A 116 -14.76 -48.81 -4.97
N GLY A 117 -14.21 -48.04 -5.91
CA GLY A 117 -13.00 -47.23 -5.70
C GLY A 117 -13.20 -46.11 -4.68
N ALA A 118 -14.40 -45.53 -4.62
CA ALA A 118 -14.84 -44.65 -3.54
C ALA A 118 -16.37 -44.75 -3.35
N THR A 119 -16.86 -44.44 -2.15
CA THR A 119 -18.29 -44.31 -1.84
C THR A 119 -18.51 -43.01 -1.11
N VAL A 120 -19.39 -42.16 -1.64
CA VAL A 120 -19.89 -40.98 -0.92
C VAL A 120 -21.29 -41.26 -0.43
N THR A 121 -21.50 -41.10 0.86
CA THR A 121 -22.80 -41.17 1.50
C THR A 121 -23.11 -39.80 2.09
N TYR A 122 -24.24 -39.20 1.79
CA TYR A 122 -24.64 -37.93 2.42
C TYR A 122 -26.08 -37.99 2.88
N TRP A 123 -26.41 -37.14 3.85
CA TRP A 123 -27.78 -36.99 4.35
C TRP A 123 -28.11 -35.53 4.60
N LEU A 124 -29.38 -35.19 4.45
CA LEU A 124 -29.88 -33.86 4.79
C LEU A 124 -29.96 -33.70 6.31
N GLU A 125 -29.96 -32.46 6.76
CA GLU A 125 -30.13 -32.13 8.17
C GLU A 125 -31.41 -32.79 8.74
N GLY A 126 -31.27 -33.47 9.88
CA GLY A 126 -32.35 -34.23 10.52
C GLY A 126 -32.74 -35.55 9.83
N LYS A 127 -32.07 -35.96 8.75
CA LYS A 127 -32.42 -37.16 7.95
C LYS A 127 -31.31 -38.22 7.86
N GLU A 128 -30.57 -38.46 8.94
CA GLU A 128 -29.44 -39.41 8.94
C GLU A 128 -29.85 -40.85 8.56
N THR A 129 -31.11 -41.24 8.76
CA THR A 129 -31.65 -42.55 8.39
C THR A 129 -32.08 -42.67 6.92
N GLU A 130 -32.05 -41.58 6.15
CA GLU A 130 -32.39 -41.54 4.71
C GLU A 130 -31.16 -41.13 3.86
N PRO A 131 -30.02 -41.83 3.95
CA PRO A 131 -28.81 -41.42 3.25
C PRO A 131 -28.90 -41.68 1.74
N VAL A 132 -28.30 -40.80 0.96
CA VAL A 132 -28.03 -41.02 -0.46
C VAL A 132 -26.62 -41.56 -0.61
N VAL A 133 -26.49 -42.72 -1.26
CA VAL A 133 -25.21 -43.42 -1.47
C VAL A 133 -24.83 -43.35 -2.95
N VAL A 134 -23.59 -42.95 -3.22
CA VAL A 134 -23.00 -42.85 -4.57
C VAL A 134 -21.69 -43.65 -4.58
N LYS A 135 -21.67 -44.77 -5.28
CA LYS A 135 -20.49 -45.65 -5.44
C LYS A 135 -19.77 -45.29 -6.74
N VAL A 136 -18.49 -44.94 -6.65
CA VAL A 136 -17.57 -44.55 -7.73
C VAL A 136 -16.66 -45.71 -8.08
N GLY A 137 -16.68 -46.12 -9.34
CA GLY A 137 -15.89 -47.23 -9.86
C GLY A 137 -14.66 -46.81 -10.67
N GLU A 138 -14.22 -47.70 -11.56
CA GLU A 138 -13.05 -47.47 -12.42
C GLU A 138 -13.35 -46.51 -13.58
N LYS A 139 -12.26 -46.02 -14.20
CA LYS A 139 -12.33 -45.28 -15.46
C LYS A 139 -12.65 -46.23 -16.62
N ASN A 140 -13.48 -45.77 -17.53
CA ASN A 140 -13.70 -46.40 -18.82
C ASN A 140 -12.44 -46.25 -19.68
N PRO A 141 -11.79 -47.35 -20.11
CA PRO A 141 -10.52 -47.30 -20.86
C PRO A 141 -10.60 -46.55 -22.20
N LYS A 142 -11.81 -46.28 -22.72
CA LYS A 142 -11.99 -45.62 -24.01
C LYS A 142 -12.01 -44.09 -23.94
N ASN A 143 -12.46 -43.52 -22.83
CA ASN A 143 -12.74 -42.09 -22.74
C ASN A 143 -12.57 -41.51 -21.33
N ASP A 144 -11.96 -42.26 -20.41
CA ASP A 144 -11.67 -41.91 -19.02
C ASP A 144 -12.88 -41.56 -18.13
N GLN A 145 -14.11 -41.64 -18.66
CA GLN A 145 -15.33 -41.43 -17.88
C GLN A 145 -15.46 -42.45 -16.76
N LEU A 146 -16.03 -42.05 -15.63
CA LEU A 146 -16.16 -42.92 -14.46
C LEU A 146 -17.46 -43.72 -14.50
N TYR A 147 -17.38 -44.99 -14.09
CA TYR A 147 -18.56 -45.77 -13.76
C TYR A 147 -19.08 -45.40 -12.37
N LEU A 148 -20.41 -45.28 -12.24
CA LEU A 148 -21.10 -44.92 -11.00
C LEU A 148 -22.30 -45.82 -10.75
N LEU A 149 -22.63 -46.05 -9.48
CA LEU A 149 -23.84 -46.72 -9.03
C LEU A 149 -24.50 -45.92 -7.89
N ARG A 150 -25.82 -45.72 -7.96
CA ARG A 150 -26.58 -45.05 -6.89
C ARG A 150 -27.18 -46.11 -5.96
N GLY A 151 -26.86 -46.08 -4.67
CA GLY A 151 -27.32 -47.05 -3.68
C GLY A 151 -27.09 -48.50 -4.13
N GLU A 152 -28.14 -49.31 -4.02
CA GLU A 152 -28.24 -50.66 -4.59
C GLU A 152 -29.05 -50.67 -5.89
N GLY A 153 -29.01 -49.57 -6.63
CA GLY A 153 -29.75 -49.38 -7.88
C GLY A 153 -29.33 -50.38 -8.96
N LYS A 154 -30.14 -50.47 -10.03
CA LYS A 154 -29.93 -51.40 -11.14
C LYS A 154 -29.35 -50.75 -12.39
N GLU A 155 -28.88 -49.50 -12.28
CA GLU A 155 -28.34 -48.74 -13.40
C GLU A 155 -26.89 -48.33 -13.13
N ILE A 156 -25.98 -48.77 -14.01
CA ILE A 156 -24.60 -48.27 -14.05
C ILE A 156 -24.61 -46.98 -14.88
N LEU A 157 -24.08 -45.92 -14.30
CA LEU A 157 -23.97 -44.60 -14.91
C LEU A 157 -22.55 -44.38 -15.42
N LEU A 158 -22.42 -43.68 -16.54
CA LEU A 158 -21.15 -43.17 -17.04
C LEU A 158 -21.16 -41.64 -16.92
N VAL A 159 -20.14 -41.07 -16.28
CA VAL A 159 -20.10 -39.64 -15.94
C VAL A 159 -18.73 -39.02 -16.20
N GLY A 160 -18.64 -37.69 -16.09
CA GLY A 160 -17.37 -36.97 -16.11
C GLY A 160 -16.40 -37.40 -14.98
N THR A 161 -15.16 -36.93 -15.07
CA THR A 161 -14.04 -37.40 -14.23
C THR A 161 -13.91 -36.70 -12.88
N VAL A 162 -14.77 -35.73 -12.57
CA VAL A 162 -14.62 -34.85 -11.40
C VAL A 162 -14.57 -35.61 -10.06
N LEU A 163 -15.23 -36.78 -9.98
CA LEU A 163 -15.24 -37.63 -8.79
C LEU A 163 -14.03 -38.58 -8.67
N ASP A 164 -13.12 -38.63 -9.65
CA ASP A 164 -11.96 -39.55 -9.62
C ASP A 164 -11.07 -39.27 -8.41
N THR A 165 -10.94 -37.98 -8.05
CA THR A 165 -10.16 -37.51 -6.89
C THR A 165 -10.63 -38.11 -5.56
N LEU A 166 -11.90 -38.54 -5.47
CA LEU A 166 -12.44 -39.17 -4.25
C LEU A 166 -11.79 -40.52 -3.95
N ARG A 167 -11.24 -41.21 -4.94
CA ARG A 167 -10.61 -42.53 -4.78
C ARG A 167 -9.28 -42.47 -4.05
N THR A 168 -8.60 -41.33 -4.15
CA THR A 168 -7.27 -41.11 -3.56
C THR A 168 -7.27 -40.09 -2.42
N LYS A 169 -8.40 -39.39 -2.19
CA LYS A 169 -8.58 -38.43 -1.11
C LYS A 169 -8.19 -39.03 0.25
N THR A 170 -7.40 -38.31 1.02
CA THR A 170 -6.90 -38.74 2.33
C THR A 170 -7.60 -38.02 3.48
N LEU A 171 -7.46 -38.51 4.71
CA LEU A 171 -7.94 -37.84 5.92
C LEU A 171 -7.38 -36.43 6.05
N ASP A 172 -6.10 -36.24 5.76
CA ASP A 172 -5.41 -34.95 5.85
C ASP A 172 -6.00 -33.90 4.90
N GLU A 173 -6.44 -34.30 3.70
CA GLU A 173 -7.07 -33.39 2.72
C GLU A 173 -8.53 -32.99 3.05
N VAL A 174 -9.17 -33.66 4.01
CA VAL A 174 -10.52 -33.32 4.47
C VAL A 174 -10.52 -32.64 5.85
N ARG A 175 -9.35 -32.50 6.49
CA ARG A 175 -9.18 -31.79 7.76
C ARG A 175 -9.00 -30.29 7.57
N ASP A 176 -9.40 -29.52 8.58
CA ASP A 176 -9.01 -28.11 8.67
C ASP A 176 -7.53 -27.99 9.02
N LYS A 177 -6.76 -27.47 8.07
CA LYS A 177 -5.32 -27.26 8.18
C LYS A 177 -4.94 -25.91 8.78
N LYS A 178 -5.87 -25.00 9.02
CA LYS A 178 -5.55 -23.70 9.65
C LYS A 178 -4.92 -23.89 11.02
N LEU A 179 -3.81 -23.19 11.27
CA LEU A 179 -3.11 -23.26 12.55
C LEU A 179 -3.81 -22.44 13.63
N LEU A 180 -4.39 -21.30 13.26
CA LEU A 180 -5.13 -20.41 14.15
C LEU A 180 -6.45 -19.95 13.50
N ARG A 181 -7.50 -19.81 14.31
CA ARG A 181 -8.76 -19.19 13.93
C ARG A 181 -9.04 -18.00 14.85
N THR A 182 -8.47 -16.86 14.50
CA THR A 182 -8.71 -15.56 15.13
C THR A 182 -8.54 -14.48 14.08
N LYS A 183 -8.82 -13.22 14.43
CA LYS A 183 -8.63 -12.08 13.53
C LYS A 183 -7.45 -11.23 13.98
N LEU A 184 -6.80 -10.57 13.03
CA LEU A 184 -5.69 -9.67 13.32
C LEU A 184 -6.11 -8.54 14.29
N GLU A 185 -7.29 -7.98 14.09
CA GLU A 185 -7.88 -6.92 14.92
C GLU A 185 -8.13 -7.34 16.38
N ASP A 186 -8.23 -8.64 16.63
CA ASP A 186 -8.44 -9.18 17.96
C ASP A 186 -7.12 -9.35 18.73
N LEU A 187 -5.96 -9.32 18.06
CA LEU A 187 -4.65 -9.54 18.67
C LEU A 187 -4.06 -8.25 19.24
N THR A 188 -3.82 -8.24 20.55
CA THR A 188 -3.35 -7.07 21.30
C THR A 188 -1.92 -7.22 21.80
N ALA A 189 -1.43 -8.45 21.96
CA ALA A 189 -0.03 -8.70 22.31
C ALA A 189 0.50 -9.99 21.67
N VAL A 190 1.81 -10.02 21.45
CA VAL A 190 2.56 -11.22 21.07
C VAL A 190 3.86 -11.26 21.88
N LYS A 191 4.08 -12.37 22.57
CA LYS A 191 5.33 -12.71 23.23
C LYS A 191 6.00 -13.83 22.46
N VAL A 192 7.26 -13.64 22.07
CA VAL A 192 8.09 -14.61 21.37
C VAL A 192 9.34 -14.87 22.20
N VAL A 193 9.65 -16.15 22.43
CA VAL A 193 10.91 -16.61 23.01
C VAL A 193 11.61 -17.46 21.95
N ASN A 194 12.79 -17.04 21.52
CA ASN A 194 13.60 -17.73 20.51
C ASN A 194 15.10 -17.68 20.90
N ALA A 195 15.98 -18.13 20.00
CA ALA A 195 17.43 -18.10 20.22
C ALA A 195 18.03 -16.69 20.43
N ASN A 196 17.35 -15.64 19.97
CA ASN A 196 17.78 -14.24 20.08
C ASN A 196 17.28 -13.54 21.35
N GLY A 197 16.44 -14.20 22.16
CA GLY A 197 15.94 -13.69 23.43
C GLY A 197 14.42 -13.74 23.58
N THR A 198 13.90 -12.88 24.45
CA THR A 198 12.46 -12.70 24.66
C THR A 198 12.02 -11.35 24.10
N PHE A 199 10.95 -11.37 23.32
CA PHE A 199 10.36 -10.22 22.67
C PHE A 199 8.88 -10.14 23.05
N VAL A 200 8.48 -9.04 23.68
CA VAL A 200 7.08 -8.80 24.04
C VAL A 200 6.63 -7.57 23.29
N LEU A 201 5.69 -7.73 22.36
CA LEU A 201 5.08 -6.66 21.59
C LEU A 201 3.63 -6.48 22.02
N ARG A 202 3.20 -5.24 22.24
CA ARG A 202 1.84 -4.92 22.70
C ARG A 202 1.30 -3.71 21.95
N ARG A 203 0.05 -3.77 21.49
CA ARG A 203 -0.70 -2.60 21.01
C ARG A 203 -1.06 -1.72 22.19
N GLU A 204 -0.85 -0.42 22.10
CA GLU A 204 -1.29 0.48 23.17
C GLU A 204 -2.81 0.35 23.41
N PRO A 205 -3.25 0.31 24.68
CA PRO A 205 -4.67 0.27 24.99
C PRO A 205 -5.34 1.58 24.54
N ALA A 206 -6.66 1.53 24.39
CA ALA A 206 -7.44 2.76 24.25
C ALA A 206 -7.22 3.55 25.51
N VAL A 207 -6.56 4.70 25.42
CA VAL A 207 -6.76 5.70 26.46
C VAL A 207 -8.21 6.15 26.27
N SER A 208 -9.12 5.61 27.08
CA SER A 208 -10.41 6.23 27.32
C SER A 208 -10.10 7.53 28.05
N MET A 209 -9.74 8.58 27.31
CA MET A 209 -9.90 9.91 27.85
C MET A 209 -11.41 10.11 27.96
N ASP A 210 -11.90 10.33 29.17
CA ASP A 210 -13.23 10.89 29.43
C ASP A 210 -13.27 12.29 28.81
N VAL A 211 -13.36 12.36 27.47
CA VAL A 211 -13.64 13.58 26.75
C VAL A 211 -15.16 13.60 26.59
N SER A 212 -15.82 14.30 27.51
CA SER A 212 -17.17 14.78 27.29
C SER A 212 -17.14 15.79 26.13
N GLY A 213 -17.29 15.29 24.90
CA GLY A 213 -17.35 16.08 23.68
C GLY A 213 -17.23 15.18 22.43
N ASP A 214 -17.89 15.59 21.34
CA ASP A 214 -18.03 14.88 20.06
C ASP A 214 -16.72 14.51 19.34
N ALA A 215 -15.55 14.75 19.95
CA ALA A 215 -14.22 14.39 19.43
C ALA A 215 -13.80 12.93 19.72
N SER A 216 -14.63 12.13 20.41
CA SER A 216 -14.28 10.75 20.79
C SER A 216 -14.28 9.74 19.64
N ALA A 217 -14.97 10.04 18.53
CA ALA A 217 -15.04 9.16 17.36
C ALA A 217 -13.74 9.18 16.53
N ASP A 218 -13.08 10.33 16.41
CA ASP A 218 -11.88 10.49 15.59
C ASP A 218 -10.61 9.95 16.29
N LEU A 219 -10.58 9.92 17.64
CA LEU A 219 -9.49 9.27 18.40
C LEU A 219 -9.58 7.74 18.40
N ALA A 220 -10.74 7.16 18.11
CA ALA A 220 -10.89 5.71 17.98
C ALA A 220 -10.29 5.17 16.67
N ALA A 221 -10.12 6.04 15.66
CA ALA A 221 -9.56 5.71 14.35
C ALA A 221 -8.04 5.95 14.22
N ALA A 222 -7.39 6.54 15.23
CA ALA A 222 -5.94 6.62 15.27
C ALA A 222 -5.35 5.22 15.44
N GLU A 223 -4.76 4.67 14.38
CA GLU A 223 -4.02 3.40 14.42
C GLU A 223 -3.01 3.44 15.58
N ARG A 224 -3.25 2.62 16.61
CA ARG A 224 -2.42 2.63 17.80
C ARG A 224 -1.10 1.92 17.54
N PRO A 225 0.04 2.52 17.92
CA PRO A 225 1.34 1.90 17.74
C PRO A 225 1.47 0.59 18.49
N TRP A 226 2.14 -0.34 17.83
CA TRP A 226 2.79 -1.43 18.52
C TRP A 226 3.96 -0.87 19.32
N MET A 227 4.06 -1.30 20.56
CA MET A 227 5.18 -1.03 21.44
C MET A 227 5.95 -2.33 21.66
N VAL A 228 7.26 -2.25 21.62
CA VAL A 228 8.11 -3.24 22.27
C VAL A 228 8.06 -2.97 23.76
N VAL A 229 7.83 -4.03 24.54
CA VAL A 229 7.87 -4.03 26.01
C VAL A 229 9.16 -4.69 26.47
N GLU A 230 9.55 -5.79 25.81
CA GLU A 230 10.83 -6.47 25.99
C GLU A 230 11.48 -6.70 24.63
N PRO A 231 12.81 -6.54 24.50
CA PRO A 231 13.75 -6.19 25.58
C PRO A 231 13.81 -4.69 25.92
N LEU A 232 13.23 -3.81 25.09
CA LEU A 232 13.25 -2.37 25.30
C LEU A 232 11.87 -1.75 25.14
N ALA A 233 11.54 -0.79 26.00
CA ALA A 233 10.28 -0.05 25.93
C ALA A 233 10.33 1.03 24.84
N THR A 234 10.03 0.67 23.59
CA THR A 234 10.07 1.59 22.44
C THR A 234 8.90 1.42 21.49
N PRO A 235 8.47 2.48 20.78
CA PRO A 235 7.57 2.34 19.64
C PRO A 235 8.19 1.47 18.55
N LEU A 236 7.32 0.76 17.83
CA LEU A 236 7.68 -0.13 16.72
C LEU A 236 6.96 0.30 15.44
N ASP A 237 7.59 0.02 14.30
CA ASP A 237 6.95 0.12 12.98
C ASP A 237 5.71 -0.77 12.95
N HIS A 238 4.54 -0.17 12.72
CA HIS A 238 3.25 -0.86 12.72
C HIS A 238 3.20 -1.99 11.70
N ALA A 239 3.98 -1.90 10.61
CA ALA A 239 4.00 -2.93 9.58
C ALA A 239 4.72 -4.21 10.02
N PHE A 240 5.64 -4.18 11.00
CA PHE A 240 6.39 -5.38 11.36
C PHE A 240 5.54 -6.44 12.08
N PRO A 241 4.89 -6.14 13.23
CA PRO A 241 4.09 -7.14 13.95
C PRO A 241 2.92 -7.63 13.09
N ASP A 242 2.26 -6.72 12.38
CA ASP A 242 1.10 -7.07 11.56
C ASP A 242 1.49 -7.99 10.40
N ARG A 243 2.68 -7.85 9.81
CA ARG A 243 3.19 -8.82 8.80
C ARG A 243 3.47 -10.20 9.41
N VAL A 244 4.08 -10.27 10.59
CA VAL A 244 4.34 -11.55 11.29
C VAL A 244 3.02 -12.25 11.63
N LEU A 245 2.09 -11.52 12.24
CA LEU A 245 0.79 -12.05 12.65
C LEU A 245 -0.08 -12.44 11.44
N THR A 246 -0.11 -11.64 10.38
CA THR A 246 -0.85 -11.99 9.16
C THR A 246 -0.31 -13.27 8.52
N THR A 247 1.01 -13.46 8.50
CA THR A 247 1.63 -14.70 7.99
C THR A 247 1.17 -15.91 8.81
N LEU A 248 1.12 -15.77 10.14
CA LEU A 248 0.64 -16.81 11.04
C LEU A 248 -0.85 -17.13 10.87
N LEU A 249 -1.71 -16.11 10.74
CA LEU A 249 -3.16 -16.30 10.61
C LEU A 249 -3.55 -16.95 9.28
N ASN A 250 -2.76 -16.73 8.23
CA ASN A 250 -2.94 -17.37 6.93
C ASN A 250 -2.23 -18.73 6.81
N ALA A 251 -1.49 -19.15 7.84
CA ALA A 251 -0.72 -20.37 7.80
C ALA A 251 -1.61 -21.62 7.91
N GLU A 252 -1.28 -22.60 7.07
CA GLU A 252 -1.86 -23.93 7.09
C GLU A 252 -0.78 -24.99 7.36
N ALA A 253 -1.19 -26.07 8.03
CA ALA A 253 -0.36 -27.24 8.21
C ALA A 253 -0.02 -27.87 6.85
N LYS A 254 1.26 -28.15 6.61
CA LYS A 254 1.70 -28.95 5.46
C LYS A 254 1.19 -30.39 5.57
N ALA A 255 1.29 -30.95 6.76
CA ALA A 255 0.83 -32.29 7.13
C ALA A 255 0.57 -32.35 8.64
N ILE A 256 -0.19 -33.35 9.09
CA ILE A 256 -0.44 -33.61 10.51
C ILE A 256 0.14 -34.99 10.87
N PRO A 257 1.42 -35.09 11.25
CA PRO A 257 2.11 -36.37 11.48
C PRO A 257 1.73 -37.08 12.79
N ALA A 258 1.11 -36.39 13.76
CA ALA A 258 0.72 -36.98 15.04
C ALA A 258 -0.57 -36.36 15.60
N GLU A 259 -1.43 -37.21 16.18
CA GLU A 259 -2.71 -36.81 16.81
C GLU A 259 -2.60 -36.50 18.30
N THR A 260 -1.46 -36.81 18.92
CA THR A 260 -1.17 -36.50 20.31
C THR A 260 0.25 -35.93 20.40
N PRO A 261 0.52 -35.03 21.36
CA PRO A 261 1.82 -34.44 21.50
C PRO A 261 2.76 -35.33 22.30
N ASP A 262 2.32 -36.45 22.89
CA ASP A 262 3.09 -37.30 23.81
C ASP A 262 4.43 -37.79 23.23
N GLU A 263 4.60 -37.71 21.92
CA GLU A 263 5.86 -37.85 21.20
C GLU A 263 6.65 -36.53 21.06
N VAL A 264 6.55 -35.64 22.05
CA VAL A 264 7.04 -34.25 22.03
C VAL A 264 8.52 -34.16 21.60
N GLN A 265 9.30 -35.15 22.04
CA GLN A 265 10.73 -35.27 21.79
C GLN A 265 11.05 -35.57 20.32
N ARG A 266 10.21 -36.34 19.62
CA ARG A 266 10.40 -36.69 18.19
C ARG A 266 10.23 -35.50 17.26
N PHE A 267 9.61 -34.43 17.73
CA PHE A 267 9.32 -33.21 16.95
C PHE A 267 10.08 -31.98 17.44
N GLY A 268 11.01 -32.14 18.40
CA GLY A 268 11.78 -31.03 18.98
C GLY A 268 10.92 -30.05 19.76
N LEU A 269 9.77 -30.47 20.31
CA LEU A 269 8.82 -29.62 21.02
C LEU A 269 9.05 -29.59 22.55
N GLU A 270 9.90 -30.47 23.06
CA GLU A 270 10.31 -30.52 24.48
C GLU A 270 11.25 -29.37 24.81
N VAL A 271 12.19 -29.10 23.91
CA VAL A 271 13.04 -27.91 23.89
C VAL A 271 12.75 -27.17 22.58
N PRO A 272 11.66 -26.38 22.54
CA PRO A 272 11.23 -25.73 21.31
C PRO A 272 12.23 -24.66 20.87
N ALA A 273 12.44 -24.56 19.55
CA ALA A 273 13.23 -23.49 18.96
C ALA A 273 12.56 -22.11 19.13
N VAL A 274 11.22 -22.09 19.16
CA VAL A 274 10.41 -20.88 19.40
C VAL A 274 9.22 -21.21 20.29
N THR A 275 8.93 -20.37 21.27
CA THR A 275 7.64 -20.34 21.98
C THR A 275 6.94 -19.02 21.72
N VAL A 276 5.65 -19.08 21.44
CA VAL A 276 4.84 -17.89 21.17
C VAL A 276 3.58 -17.90 22.03
N GLU A 277 3.25 -16.75 22.60
CA GLU A 277 2.01 -16.48 23.32
C GLU A 277 1.35 -15.24 22.70
N LEU A 278 0.13 -15.40 22.21
CA LEU A 278 -0.70 -14.33 21.70
C LEU A 278 -1.75 -13.96 22.74
N THR A 279 -2.01 -12.67 22.92
CA THR A 279 -3.10 -12.17 23.75
C THR A 279 -4.14 -11.49 22.86
N THR A 280 -5.40 -11.84 23.07
CA THR A 280 -6.53 -11.22 22.37
C THR A 280 -7.13 -10.05 23.18
N LYS A 281 -8.02 -9.28 22.55
CA LYS A 281 -8.70 -8.12 23.16
C LYS A 281 -9.59 -8.47 24.36
N ASP A 282 -10.12 -9.69 24.41
CA ASP A 282 -10.89 -10.25 25.53
C ASP A 282 -10.00 -10.88 26.61
N GLY A 283 -8.68 -10.79 26.46
CA GLY A 283 -7.70 -11.30 27.42
C GLY A 283 -7.42 -12.79 27.30
N GLN A 284 -7.93 -13.47 26.27
CA GLN A 284 -7.60 -14.87 26.02
C GLN A 284 -6.15 -15.00 25.58
N ALA A 285 -5.44 -15.98 26.14
CA ALA A 285 -4.08 -16.34 25.74
C ALA A 285 -4.11 -17.56 24.81
N LEU A 286 -3.45 -17.45 23.65
CA LEU A 286 -3.22 -18.55 22.72
C LEU A 286 -1.73 -18.84 22.67
N SER A 287 -1.32 -20.00 23.19
CA SER A 287 0.09 -20.39 23.26
C SER A 287 0.41 -21.51 22.26
N PHE A 288 1.55 -21.41 21.58
CA PHE A 288 2.08 -22.46 20.73
C PHE A 288 3.61 -22.53 20.78
N ARG A 289 4.15 -23.66 20.32
CA ARG A 289 5.58 -23.95 20.25
C ARG A 289 5.96 -24.40 18.85
N LEU A 290 7.16 -24.00 18.42
CA LEU A 290 7.79 -24.46 17.19
C LEU A 290 9.00 -25.32 17.53
N GLY A 291 8.99 -26.57 17.09
CA GLY A 291 10.09 -27.52 17.23
C GLY A 291 10.78 -27.78 15.90
N THR A 292 12.02 -28.25 15.97
CA THR A 292 12.83 -28.59 14.80
C THR A 292 13.36 -30.01 14.88
N VAL A 293 13.46 -30.67 13.72
CA VAL A 293 14.11 -31.98 13.57
C VAL A 293 15.01 -31.95 12.34
N GLN A 294 16.26 -32.37 12.51
CA GLN A 294 17.19 -32.56 11.40
C GLN A 294 16.87 -33.88 10.70
N GLU A 295 16.55 -33.84 9.40
CA GLU A 295 16.29 -35.02 8.58
C GLU A 295 17.22 -34.99 7.35
N GLY A 296 18.34 -35.71 7.44
CA GLY A 296 19.41 -35.60 6.46
C GLY A 296 20.04 -34.20 6.49
N GLN A 297 19.99 -33.49 5.36
CA GLN A 297 20.51 -32.12 5.23
C GLN A 297 19.46 -31.03 5.50
N GLU A 298 18.18 -31.38 5.66
CA GLU A 298 17.09 -30.42 5.84
C GLU A 298 16.64 -30.34 7.30
N ILE A 299 16.19 -29.14 7.71
CA ILE A 299 15.52 -28.93 9.00
C ILE A 299 14.01 -28.89 8.73
N ARG A 300 13.25 -29.77 9.39
CA ARG A 300 11.79 -29.74 9.39
C ARG A 300 11.26 -29.03 10.61
N TRP A 301 10.18 -28.28 10.41
CA TRP A 301 9.53 -27.48 11.44
C TRP A 301 8.17 -28.05 11.82
N TYR A 302 7.90 -28.07 13.12
CA TYR A 302 6.67 -28.59 13.70
C TYR A 302 6.03 -27.55 14.61
N PHE A 303 4.71 -27.43 14.53
CA PHE A 303 3.87 -26.52 15.30
C PHE A 303 2.97 -27.33 16.24
N HIS A 304 2.90 -26.90 17.49
CA HIS A 304 1.97 -27.44 18.47
C HIS A 304 1.32 -26.34 19.30
N ARG A 305 -0.01 -26.29 19.29
CA ARG A 305 -0.81 -25.34 20.08
C ARG A 305 -1.24 -25.97 21.40
N ALA A 306 -1.17 -25.23 22.49
CA ALA A 306 -1.35 -25.78 23.84
C ALA A 306 -2.77 -26.34 24.12
N ASP A 307 -3.78 -25.86 23.41
CA ASP A 307 -5.20 -26.29 23.49
C ASP A 307 -5.56 -27.40 22.48
N GLN A 308 -4.61 -27.85 21.65
CA GLN A 308 -4.83 -28.91 20.67
C GLN A 308 -4.00 -30.15 21.02
N ARG A 309 -4.46 -31.32 20.57
CA ARG A 309 -3.71 -32.58 20.73
C ARG A 309 -2.72 -32.83 19.59
N ARG A 310 -3.01 -32.32 18.38
CA ARG A 310 -2.25 -32.63 17.17
C ARG A 310 -0.94 -31.85 17.06
N VAL A 311 0.04 -32.45 16.39
CA VAL A 311 1.26 -31.78 15.93
C VAL A 311 1.15 -31.56 14.41
N ALA A 312 1.39 -30.35 13.95
CA ALA A 312 1.38 -29.99 12.54
C ALA A 312 2.80 -29.78 12.02
N GLN A 313 3.13 -30.32 10.85
CA GLN A 313 4.30 -29.89 10.10
C GLN A 313 3.98 -28.55 9.41
N ILE A 314 4.91 -27.59 9.47
CA ILE A 314 4.75 -26.26 8.86
C ILE A 314 5.88 -25.99 7.86
N GLU A 315 5.68 -25.02 6.98
CA GLU A 315 6.75 -24.51 6.12
C GLU A 315 7.78 -23.71 6.94
N ALA A 316 9.07 -23.83 6.60
CA ALA A 316 10.15 -23.12 7.29
C ALA A 316 9.96 -21.59 7.25
N SER A 317 9.41 -21.07 6.15
CA SER A 317 9.15 -19.63 5.98
C SER A 317 8.19 -19.04 7.01
N LEU A 318 7.32 -19.85 7.62
CA LEU A 318 6.49 -19.43 8.74
C LEU A 318 7.33 -19.30 10.02
N ALA A 319 8.17 -20.29 10.30
CA ALA A 319 9.04 -20.29 11.47
C ALA A 319 10.06 -19.14 11.45
N ASP A 320 10.59 -18.82 10.26
CA ASP A 320 11.51 -17.70 10.05
C ASP A 320 10.89 -16.36 10.49
N LYS A 321 9.56 -16.19 10.44
CA LYS A 321 8.87 -14.98 10.92
C LYS A 321 8.98 -14.77 12.43
N PHE A 322 9.34 -15.80 13.19
CA PHE A 322 9.55 -15.74 14.63
C PHE A 322 11.02 -15.85 15.02
N GLY A 323 11.93 -15.90 14.05
CA GLY A 323 13.38 -15.91 14.26
C GLY A 323 14.01 -14.51 14.36
N PHE A 324 13.21 -13.46 14.54
CA PHE A 324 13.70 -12.09 14.63
C PHE A 324 14.49 -11.83 15.93
N GLY A 325 15.35 -10.81 15.90
CA GLY A 325 16.16 -10.36 17.02
C GLY A 325 15.81 -8.93 17.44
N LYS A 326 16.71 -8.32 18.22
CA LYS A 326 16.57 -6.94 18.68
C LYS A 326 16.50 -5.94 17.52
N GLU A 327 17.23 -6.18 16.44
CA GLU A 327 17.32 -5.25 15.30
C GLU A 327 15.98 -5.07 14.58
N GLU A 328 15.17 -6.12 14.44
CA GLU A 328 13.88 -6.04 13.77
C GLU A 328 12.79 -5.36 14.60
N VAL A 329 12.95 -5.37 15.93
CA VAL A 329 11.99 -4.76 16.86
C VAL A 329 12.38 -3.33 17.28
N VAL A 330 13.50 -2.80 16.81
CA VAL A 330 13.87 -1.41 17.08
C VAL A 330 13.45 -0.53 15.89
N GLU A 331 12.84 0.63 16.18
CA GLU A 331 12.43 1.60 15.17
C GLU A 331 13.55 1.83 14.13
N LYS A 332 13.19 1.74 12.85
CA LYS A 332 14.15 1.86 11.75
C LYS A 332 14.48 3.30 11.42
N ARG A 333 13.56 4.23 11.67
CA ARG A 333 13.79 5.66 11.50
C ARG A 333 14.56 6.22 12.69
N LEU A 334 15.50 7.13 12.45
CA LEU A 334 16.22 7.78 13.54
C LEU A 334 15.30 8.58 14.46
N VAL A 335 14.24 9.18 13.91
CA VAL A 335 13.22 9.92 14.66
C VAL A 335 11.85 9.76 13.98
N ARG A 336 10.77 9.73 14.76
CA ARG A 336 9.40 9.66 14.25
C ARG A 336 8.66 10.96 14.54
N PHE A 337 8.11 11.58 13.50
CA PHE A 337 7.27 12.77 13.60
C PHE A 337 6.37 12.92 12.37
N ASP A 338 5.32 13.72 12.52
CA ASP A 338 4.40 14.08 11.45
C ASP A 338 4.85 15.41 10.83
N GLU A 339 5.40 15.36 9.62
CA GLU A 339 5.98 16.53 8.92
C GLU A 339 4.97 17.65 8.69
N GLN A 340 3.67 17.32 8.57
CA GLN A 340 2.63 18.32 8.36
C GLN A 340 2.35 19.15 9.62
N LYS A 341 2.58 18.55 10.80
CA LYS A 341 2.41 19.18 12.11
C LYS A 341 3.65 19.92 12.61
N VAL A 342 4.76 19.89 11.87
CA VAL A 342 5.97 20.63 12.25
C VAL A 342 5.75 22.12 12.02
N GLU A 343 5.90 22.91 13.07
CA GLU A 343 5.77 24.37 13.04
C GLU A 343 7.10 25.09 13.32
N ASP A 344 8.07 24.42 13.96
CA ASP A 344 9.36 24.99 14.37
C ASP A 344 10.41 23.88 14.45
N PHE A 345 11.56 24.07 13.80
CA PHE A 345 12.68 23.13 13.88
C PHE A 345 14.02 23.84 13.76
N ARG A 346 15.06 23.14 14.21
CA ARG A 346 16.45 23.59 14.17
C ARG A 346 17.36 22.51 13.58
N ILE A 347 18.32 22.95 12.78
CA ILE A 347 19.44 22.16 12.27
C ILE A 347 20.74 22.82 12.73
N ASP A 348 21.59 22.11 13.47
CA ASP A 348 22.97 22.52 13.70
C ASP A 348 23.87 21.82 12.67
N LEU A 349 24.67 22.61 11.96
CA LEU A 349 25.47 22.19 10.82
C LEU A 349 26.95 21.93 11.20
N PRO A 350 27.71 21.23 10.33
CA PRO A 350 29.12 20.91 10.56
C PRO A 350 30.02 22.13 10.76
N ASP A 351 29.69 23.26 10.16
CA ASP A 351 30.43 24.53 10.24
C ASP A 351 30.13 25.33 11.52
N GLY A 352 29.27 24.79 12.40
CA GLY A 352 28.83 25.41 13.64
C GLY A 352 27.64 26.37 13.47
N GLN A 353 27.10 26.53 12.26
CA GLN A 353 25.91 27.33 12.01
C GLN A 353 24.67 26.63 12.56
N ALA A 354 23.81 27.39 13.25
CA ALA A 354 22.51 26.93 13.73
C ALA A 354 21.38 27.53 12.89
N LEU A 355 20.74 26.71 12.07
CA LEU A 355 19.62 27.10 11.24
C LEU A 355 18.31 26.83 11.96
N ARG A 356 17.48 27.86 12.18
CA ARG A 356 16.15 27.70 12.77
C ARG A 356 15.08 28.22 11.84
N PHE A 357 14.10 27.38 11.56
CA PHE A 357 12.95 27.69 10.72
C PHE A 357 11.67 27.57 11.54
N ARG A 358 10.78 28.54 11.39
CA ARG A 358 9.45 28.53 12.02
C ARG A 358 8.40 28.97 11.02
N LYS A 359 7.22 28.34 11.03
CA LYS A 359 6.09 28.82 10.26
C LYS A 359 5.51 30.09 10.89
N GLU A 360 5.41 31.14 10.10
CA GLU A 360 4.72 32.38 10.45
C GLU A 360 3.68 32.67 9.37
N LYS A 361 2.39 32.76 9.75
CA LYS A 361 1.26 32.95 8.81
C LYS A 361 1.23 31.93 7.65
N GLY A 362 1.62 30.68 7.93
CA GLY A 362 1.62 29.58 6.96
C GLY A 362 2.87 29.46 6.08
N SER A 363 3.87 30.33 6.25
CA SER A 363 5.12 30.31 5.47
C SER A 363 6.34 30.06 6.37
N TRP A 364 7.31 29.28 5.89
CA TRP A 364 8.57 29.05 6.59
C TRP A 364 9.44 30.30 6.61
N VAL A 365 9.88 30.70 7.81
CA VAL A 365 10.75 31.87 8.03
C VAL A 365 12.03 31.44 8.72
N TYR A 366 13.17 31.83 8.16
CA TYR A 366 14.46 31.69 8.82
C TYR A 366 14.60 32.72 9.95
N GLN A 367 14.81 32.24 11.18
CA GLN A 367 14.65 33.08 12.37
C GLN A 367 15.80 34.09 12.57
N ALA A 368 17.00 33.83 12.05
CA ALA A 368 18.12 34.75 12.19
C ALA A 368 18.07 35.91 11.17
N ASP A 369 17.39 35.73 10.04
CA ASP A 369 17.14 36.76 9.04
C ASP A 369 15.73 36.57 8.44
N LYS A 370 14.77 37.34 8.94
CA LYS A 370 13.37 37.25 8.52
C LYS A 370 13.12 37.82 7.12
N GLU A 371 14.06 38.56 6.55
CA GLU A 371 13.97 39.09 5.18
C GLU A 371 14.47 38.07 4.14
N LEU A 372 15.09 36.96 4.58
CA LEU A 372 15.62 35.93 3.70
C LEU A 372 14.48 35.14 3.02
N LEU A 373 14.59 35.01 1.69
CA LEU A 373 13.66 34.23 0.89
C LEU A 373 13.92 32.73 1.04
N VAL A 374 13.06 32.07 1.82
CA VAL A 374 13.11 30.63 2.07
C VAL A 374 12.33 29.88 0.99
N ASP A 375 12.96 28.85 0.42
CA ASP A 375 12.30 27.89 -0.46
C ASP A 375 11.46 26.90 0.38
N ARG A 376 10.14 27.08 0.32
CA ARG A 376 9.19 26.21 1.01
C ARG A 376 9.35 24.74 0.61
N THR A 377 9.54 24.46 -0.68
CA THR A 377 9.66 23.10 -1.20
C THR A 377 10.94 22.44 -0.69
N ALA A 378 12.04 23.19 -0.59
CA ALA A 378 13.29 22.69 -0.01
C ALA A 378 13.15 22.36 1.48
N VAL A 379 12.46 23.21 2.26
CA VAL A 379 12.20 22.95 3.68
C VAL A 379 11.30 21.71 3.87
N GLU A 380 10.22 21.59 3.10
CA GLU A 380 9.34 20.42 3.16
C GLU A 380 10.05 19.14 2.70
N LYS A 381 10.93 19.24 1.69
CA LYS A 381 11.78 18.13 1.26
C LYS A 381 12.71 17.68 2.39
N ILE A 382 13.42 18.59 3.06
CA ILE A 382 14.34 18.18 4.13
C ILE A 382 13.62 17.53 5.30
N LEU A 383 12.43 18.04 5.68
CA LEU A 383 11.67 17.44 6.78
C LEU A 383 11.26 16.00 6.43
N ARG A 384 10.90 15.76 5.16
CA ARG A 384 10.59 14.43 4.65
C ARG A 384 11.81 13.51 4.64
N ASP A 385 12.95 14.01 4.20
CA ASP A 385 14.20 13.26 4.16
C ASP A 385 14.66 12.90 5.58
N LEU A 386 14.64 13.87 6.52
CA LEU A 386 14.98 13.66 7.93
C LEU A 386 14.01 12.69 8.63
N ARG A 387 12.71 12.73 8.30
CA ARG A 387 11.71 11.76 8.79
C ARG A 387 12.00 10.35 8.28
N ASN A 388 12.46 10.23 7.04
CA ASN A 388 12.74 8.95 6.38
C ASN A 388 14.16 8.44 6.65
N LEU A 389 15.00 9.22 7.34
CA LEU A 389 16.37 8.88 7.63
C LEU A 389 16.44 7.60 8.47
N GLU A 390 16.98 6.54 7.88
CA GLU A 390 17.09 5.24 8.54
C GLU A 390 18.37 5.17 9.38
N ARG A 391 18.26 4.51 10.54
CA ARG A 391 19.42 4.09 11.31
C ARG A 391 20.07 2.86 10.66
N GLY A 392 21.36 2.70 10.88
CA GLY A 392 22.04 1.42 10.70
C GLY A 392 21.91 0.53 11.95
N THR A 393 22.98 -0.15 12.30
CA THR A 393 23.03 -1.11 13.43
C THR A 393 22.88 -0.40 14.77
N LEU A 394 22.09 -0.97 15.69
CA LEU A 394 22.06 -0.57 17.10
C LEU A 394 23.32 -1.07 17.80
N LEU A 395 24.13 -0.15 18.34
CA LEU A 395 25.40 -0.47 18.98
C LEU A 395 25.31 -0.42 20.51
N ALA A 396 24.51 0.49 21.06
CA ALA A 396 24.34 0.62 22.49
C ALA A 396 22.99 1.25 22.84
N GLU A 397 22.41 0.80 23.95
CA GLU A 397 21.16 1.34 24.51
C GLU A 397 21.41 2.57 25.38
N LYS A 398 22.69 2.86 25.68
CA LYS A 398 23.16 4.04 26.41
C LYS A 398 24.56 4.40 25.95
N ILE A 399 24.79 5.69 25.75
CA ILE A 399 26.11 6.23 25.41
C ILE A 399 26.86 6.58 26.69
N GLU A 400 28.02 5.94 26.92
CA GLU A 400 28.86 6.21 28.09
C GLU A 400 29.71 7.47 27.90
N ASP A 401 30.37 7.59 26.75
CA ASP A 401 31.20 8.73 26.37
C ASP A 401 30.80 9.22 24.97
N PRO A 402 30.00 10.30 24.89
CA PRO A 402 29.63 10.91 23.60
C PRO A 402 30.82 11.40 22.78
N GLY A 403 31.92 11.79 23.41
CA GLY A 403 33.14 12.23 22.72
C GLY A 403 33.83 11.08 21.99
N ALA A 404 33.89 9.90 22.61
CA ALA A 404 34.49 8.70 22.04
C ALA A 404 33.78 8.21 20.76
N VAL A 405 32.52 8.59 20.58
CA VAL A 405 31.70 8.26 19.39
C VAL A 405 31.45 9.48 18.50
N GLY A 406 32.23 10.56 18.69
CA GLY A 406 32.19 11.74 17.83
C GLY A 406 30.93 12.61 17.98
N LEU A 407 30.08 12.37 18.98
CA LEU A 407 28.84 13.11 19.24
C LEU A 407 29.06 14.41 20.04
N LEU A 408 30.29 14.73 20.43
CA LEU A 408 30.62 15.95 21.18
C LEU A 408 31.85 16.68 20.58
N PRO A 409 31.64 17.81 19.87
CA PRO A 409 30.36 18.33 19.40
C PRO A 409 29.77 17.44 18.29
N PRO A 410 28.43 17.44 18.08
CA PRO A 410 27.84 16.76 16.93
C PRO A 410 28.21 17.51 15.64
N VAL A 411 28.34 16.76 14.55
CA VAL A 411 28.55 17.32 13.20
C VAL A 411 27.22 17.70 12.55
N PHE A 412 26.13 17.04 12.91
CA PHE A 412 24.80 17.43 12.50
C PHE A 412 23.82 17.18 13.63
N ARG A 413 22.92 18.13 13.91
CA ARG A 413 21.82 17.93 14.87
C ARG A 413 20.52 18.42 14.28
N PHE A 414 19.50 17.59 14.34
CA PHE A 414 18.13 18.00 14.03
C PHE A 414 17.29 17.98 15.30
N SER A 415 16.51 19.04 15.50
CA SER A 415 15.65 19.23 16.67
C SER A 415 14.29 19.78 16.26
N LEU A 416 13.22 19.09 16.65
CA LEU A 416 11.84 19.58 16.60
C LEU A 416 11.55 20.45 17.81
N LEU A 417 10.88 21.58 17.63
CA LEU A 417 10.70 22.58 18.67
C LEU A 417 9.23 22.95 18.88
N GLU A 418 8.90 23.32 20.12
CA GLU A 418 7.69 24.04 20.50
C GLU A 418 8.11 25.25 21.34
N GLY A 419 8.17 26.44 20.71
CA GLY A 419 8.77 27.60 21.35
C GLY A 419 10.26 27.38 21.65
N ASN A 420 10.67 27.34 22.91
CA ASN A 420 12.05 27.01 23.30
C ASN A 420 12.21 25.57 23.79
N ARG A 421 11.14 24.77 23.78
CA ARG A 421 11.17 23.37 24.20
C ARG A 421 11.56 22.49 23.01
N GLU A 422 12.48 21.57 23.23
CA GLU A 422 12.80 20.49 22.29
C GLU A 422 11.81 19.33 22.48
N LEU A 423 11.14 18.94 21.40
CA LEU A 423 10.18 17.84 21.39
C LEU A 423 10.84 16.49 21.08
N GLY A 424 11.98 16.52 20.40
CA GLY A 424 12.74 15.35 19.99
C GLY A 424 13.63 15.67 18.80
N GLY A 425 14.42 14.70 18.37
CA GLY A 425 15.42 14.89 17.35
C GLY A 425 16.51 13.84 17.40
N PHE A 426 17.57 14.08 16.63
CA PHE A 426 18.74 13.23 16.61
C PHE A 426 20.02 14.05 16.45
N SER A 427 21.15 13.42 16.73
CA SER A 427 22.47 14.01 16.51
C SER A 427 23.38 12.99 15.83
N ILE A 428 24.19 13.44 14.88
CA ILE A 428 25.16 12.64 14.14
C ILE A 428 26.56 13.17 14.47
N GLY A 429 27.46 12.24 14.78
CA GLY A 429 28.82 12.54 15.17
C GLY A 429 29.79 12.71 14.01
N ALA A 430 31.02 13.08 14.37
CA ALA A 430 32.16 13.07 13.47
C ALA A 430 32.43 11.67 12.91
N GLU A 431 33.01 11.63 11.71
CA GLU A 431 33.45 10.38 11.10
C GLU A 431 34.62 9.80 11.90
N LEU A 432 34.52 8.53 12.26
CA LEU A 432 35.51 7.75 12.98
C LEU A 432 35.83 6.47 12.20
N LEU A 433 36.88 5.75 12.60
CA LEU A 433 37.20 4.45 12.03
C LEU A 433 36.64 3.33 12.90
N ARG A 434 35.87 2.42 12.29
CA ARG A 434 35.45 1.16 12.87
C ARG A 434 35.97 0.03 11.99
N ASP A 435 36.79 -0.85 12.55
CA ASP A 435 37.44 -1.95 11.81
C ASP A 435 38.21 -1.46 10.57
N GLY A 436 38.80 -0.25 10.65
CA GLY A 436 39.55 0.38 9.57
C GLY A 436 38.70 1.07 8.50
N LEU A 437 37.37 1.07 8.63
CA LEU A 437 36.45 1.71 7.68
C LEU A 437 35.81 2.98 8.29
N PRO A 438 35.59 4.03 7.47
CA PRO A 438 34.84 5.21 7.89
C PRO A 438 33.42 4.85 8.37
N CYS A 439 33.07 5.33 9.55
CA CYS A 439 31.78 5.10 10.18
C CYS A 439 31.34 6.37 10.93
N ARG A 440 30.06 6.67 10.88
CA ARG A 440 29.43 7.72 11.69
C ARG A 440 28.42 7.11 12.62
N TYR A 441 28.28 7.74 13.78
CA TYR A 441 27.33 7.34 14.81
C TYR A 441 26.24 8.38 14.94
N ALA A 442 25.02 7.94 15.22
CA ALA A 442 23.87 8.77 15.46
C ALA A 442 23.21 8.41 16.79
N THR A 443 22.64 9.39 17.48
CA THR A 443 21.81 9.18 18.66
C THR A 443 20.43 9.79 18.48
N ASN A 444 19.40 9.03 18.83
CA ASN A 444 18.06 9.59 19.04
C ASN A 444 18.03 10.25 20.44
N GLN A 445 17.55 11.48 20.53
CA GLN A 445 17.58 12.24 21.78
C GLN A 445 16.55 11.76 22.82
N ALA A 446 15.46 11.16 22.37
CA ALA A 446 14.41 10.64 23.26
C ALA A 446 14.81 9.30 23.89
N THR A 447 15.50 8.42 23.15
CA THR A 447 15.91 7.10 23.64
C THR A 447 17.35 7.05 24.17
N GLY A 448 18.24 7.91 23.66
CA GLY A 448 19.67 7.87 23.96
C GLY A 448 20.43 6.71 23.31
N PHE A 449 19.81 5.98 22.38
CA PHE A 449 20.43 4.83 21.72
C PHE A 449 21.44 5.27 20.68
N LEU A 450 22.52 4.49 20.57
CA LEU A 450 23.60 4.70 19.60
C LEU A 450 23.39 3.80 18.39
N PHE A 451 23.35 4.40 17.22
CA PHE A 451 23.25 3.71 15.93
C PHE A 451 24.44 4.05 15.04
N THR A 452 24.74 3.21 14.05
CA THR A 452 25.51 3.66 12.88
C THR A 452 24.60 4.45 11.93
N ILE A 453 25.16 5.29 11.07
CA ILE A 453 24.45 5.87 9.92
C ILE A 453 25.25 5.62 8.64
N SER A 454 24.54 5.37 7.53
CA SER A 454 25.21 5.16 6.25
C SER A 454 25.81 6.47 5.74
N LYS A 455 26.90 6.37 4.99
CA LYS A 455 27.55 7.55 4.39
C LYS A 455 26.64 8.25 3.39
N VAL A 456 25.91 7.49 2.57
CA VAL A 456 24.98 8.03 1.57
C VAL A 456 23.91 8.88 2.24
N ASP A 457 23.29 8.35 3.30
CA ASP A 457 22.25 9.05 4.03
C ASP A 457 22.76 10.34 4.68
N PHE A 458 24.03 10.38 5.11
CA PHE A 458 24.65 11.58 5.67
C PHE A 458 25.03 12.61 4.60
N ASP A 459 25.59 12.16 3.47
CA ASP A 459 26.03 13.03 2.38
C ASP A 459 24.85 13.77 1.71
N ASP A 460 23.63 13.24 1.82
CA ASP A 460 22.39 13.86 1.34
C ASP A 460 21.82 14.95 2.29
N LEU A 461 22.39 15.10 3.49
CA LEU A 461 21.97 16.13 4.45
C LEU A 461 22.46 17.53 4.03
N PRO A 462 21.71 18.59 4.37
CA PRO A 462 22.10 19.96 4.05
C PRO A 462 23.37 20.34 4.80
N ASP A 463 24.26 21.03 4.10
CA ASP A 463 25.55 21.51 4.61
C ASP A 463 25.56 23.03 4.89
N GLY A 464 24.47 23.74 4.53
CA GLY A 464 24.41 25.20 4.64
C GLY A 464 23.04 25.81 4.39
N LEU A 465 22.88 27.07 4.79
CA LEU A 465 21.66 27.87 4.58
C LEU A 465 21.23 27.94 3.10
N THR A 466 22.18 27.90 2.16
CA THR A 466 21.92 27.96 0.72
C THR A 466 20.99 26.86 0.22
N ALA A 467 20.98 25.70 0.88
CA ALA A 467 20.06 24.60 0.55
C ALA A 467 18.58 24.99 0.71
N PHE A 468 18.28 25.99 1.54
CA PHE A 468 16.95 26.45 1.89
C PHE A 468 16.53 27.75 1.22
N ARG A 469 17.38 28.34 0.37
CA ARG A 469 17.08 29.63 -0.28
C ARG A 469 16.36 29.44 -1.59
N THR A 470 15.43 30.35 -1.91
CA THR A 470 14.77 30.38 -3.21
C THR A 470 15.79 30.54 -4.35
N LYS A 471 15.84 29.56 -5.26
CA LYS A 471 16.85 29.52 -6.34
C LYS A 471 16.41 30.19 -7.65
N THR A 472 15.20 30.71 -7.76
CA THR A 472 14.70 31.47 -8.93
C THR A 472 14.82 32.96 -8.68
N VAL A 473 15.11 33.79 -9.70
CA VAL A 473 15.22 35.27 -9.58
C VAL A 473 13.95 36.00 -9.16
N SER A 474 12.79 35.34 -9.23
CA SER A 474 11.49 35.86 -8.78
C SER A 474 10.82 34.83 -7.87
N THR A 475 10.03 35.30 -6.91
CA THR A 475 9.17 34.44 -6.08
C THR A 475 7.70 34.51 -6.49
N LEU A 476 7.35 35.33 -7.49
CA LEU A 476 6.00 35.39 -8.04
C LEU A 476 5.71 34.12 -8.85
N ASP A 477 4.50 33.57 -8.69
CA ASP A 477 4.05 32.45 -9.51
C ASP A 477 3.87 32.92 -10.96
N LYS A 478 4.54 32.25 -11.90
CA LYS A 478 4.47 32.54 -13.33
C LYS A 478 3.05 32.47 -13.90
N TYR A 479 2.17 31.67 -13.31
CA TYR A 479 0.77 31.53 -13.74
C TYR A 479 -0.11 32.69 -13.26
N ASP A 480 0.30 33.39 -12.21
CA ASP A 480 -0.41 34.54 -11.64
C ASP A 480 0.11 35.88 -12.16
N LEU A 481 1.15 35.88 -13.01
CA LEU A 481 1.71 37.10 -13.59
C LEU A 481 0.69 37.79 -14.51
N THR A 482 0.60 39.11 -14.34
CA THR A 482 -0.22 40.03 -15.14
C THR A 482 0.62 41.05 -15.90
N SER A 483 1.86 41.29 -15.44
CA SER A 483 2.78 42.19 -16.14
C SER A 483 4.21 41.68 -16.10
N LEU A 484 4.91 41.86 -17.22
CA LEU A 484 6.34 41.67 -17.36
C LEU A 484 6.88 42.87 -18.13
N ARG A 485 7.79 43.63 -17.51
CA ARG A 485 8.53 44.72 -18.14
C ARG A 485 10.01 44.37 -18.14
N PHE A 486 10.64 44.36 -19.30
CA PHE A 486 12.05 44.06 -19.49
C PHE A 486 12.74 45.22 -20.22
N VAL A 487 13.78 45.79 -19.62
CA VAL A 487 14.54 46.91 -20.18
C VAL A 487 15.97 46.46 -20.38
N LYS A 488 16.50 46.55 -21.61
CA LYS A 488 17.89 46.19 -21.95
C LYS A 488 18.42 47.09 -23.06
N GLY A 489 19.64 47.61 -22.91
CA GLY A 489 20.27 48.46 -23.94
C GLY A 489 19.49 49.74 -24.30
N GLY A 490 18.63 50.23 -23.40
CA GLY A 490 17.75 51.39 -23.65
C GLY A 490 16.42 51.05 -24.34
N GLN A 491 16.21 49.81 -24.77
CA GLN A 491 14.94 49.33 -25.30
C GLN A 491 14.07 48.78 -24.16
N GLU A 492 12.79 49.10 -24.19
CA GLU A 492 11.77 48.59 -23.26
C GLU A 492 10.85 47.60 -23.98
N TYR A 493 10.65 46.45 -23.36
CA TYR A 493 9.70 45.43 -23.75
C TYR A 493 8.68 45.27 -22.63
N ARG A 494 7.40 45.16 -22.99
CA ARG A 494 6.34 45.02 -21.98
C ARG A 494 5.25 44.08 -22.44
N LEU A 495 4.92 43.12 -21.58
CA LEU A 495 3.73 42.30 -21.63
C LEU A 495 2.77 42.73 -20.53
N GLU A 496 1.51 42.92 -20.90
CA GLU A 496 0.41 43.18 -19.97
C GLU A 496 -0.76 42.25 -20.28
N LYS A 497 -1.37 41.71 -19.23
CA LYS A 497 -2.57 40.87 -19.28
C LYS A 497 -3.67 41.54 -18.45
N SER A 498 -4.68 42.05 -19.12
CA SER A 498 -5.91 42.54 -18.47
C SER A 498 -6.78 41.38 -17.98
N GLU A 499 -7.63 41.64 -16.99
CA GLU A 499 -8.52 40.64 -16.40
C GLU A 499 -9.40 39.96 -17.47
N GLY A 500 -9.29 38.63 -17.60
CA GLY A 500 -10.00 37.83 -18.62
C GLY A 500 -9.46 37.94 -20.06
N ALA A 501 -8.38 38.69 -20.31
CA ALA A 501 -7.85 38.95 -21.65
C ALA A 501 -6.58 38.14 -21.98
N ALA A 502 -6.29 38.03 -23.28
CA ALA A 502 -5.00 37.53 -23.77
C ALA A 502 -3.87 38.53 -23.46
N TRP A 503 -2.63 38.03 -23.39
CA TRP A 503 -1.45 38.87 -23.25
C TRP A 503 -1.29 39.83 -24.43
N THR A 504 -0.89 41.06 -24.12
CA THR A 504 -0.66 42.15 -25.07
C THR A 504 0.76 42.70 -24.94
N LEU A 505 1.37 43.08 -26.07
CA LEU A 505 2.68 43.74 -26.12
C LEU A 505 2.48 45.24 -26.24
N THR A 506 3.29 46.06 -25.56
CA THR A 506 3.18 47.52 -25.70
C THR A 506 4.47 48.23 -26.14
N HIS A 507 4.46 48.57 -27.43
CA HIS A 507 4.58 49.95 -27.94
C HIS A 507 3.22 50.41 -28.56
N GLY A 508 2.09 50.26 -27.86
CA GLY A 508 0.71 50.54 -28.35
C GLY A 508 -0.22 49.31 -28.31
N PRO A 509 -1.48 49.36 -28.83
CA PRO A 509 -2.42 48.23 -28.80
C PRO A 509 -2.06 47.17 -29.85
N VAL A 510 -0.92 46.50 -29.67
CA VAL A 510 -0.46 45.41 -30.52
C VAL A 510 -0.77 44.09 -29.82
N THR A 511 -1.68 43.31 -30.41
CA THR A 511 -1.96 41.95 -29.94
C THR A 511 -0.75 41.05 -30.22
N VAL A 512 -0.36 40.21 -29.25
CA VAL A 512 0.67 39.17 -29.43
C VAL A 512 0.30 38.30 -30.64
N LYS A 513 1.17 38.23 -31.65
CA LYS A 513 0.91 37.47 -32.88
C LYS A 513 1.19 35.97 -32.72
N GLU A 514 2.05 35.62 -31.77
CA GLU A 514 2.38 34.23 -31.42
C GLU A 514 2.16 33.95 -29.92
N PRO A 515 0.92 33.67 -29.48
CA PRO A 515 0.61 33.48 -28.05
C PRO A 515 1.40 32.36 -27.36
N LYS A 516 1.85 31.35 -28.11
CA LYS A 516 2.68 30.25 -27.59
C LYS A 516 4.01 30.75 -27.02
N LYS A 517 4.59 31.80 -27.61
CA LYS A 517 5.86 32.40 -27.19
C LYS A 517 5.78 33.04 -25.80
N VAL A 518 4.59 33.48 -25.39
CA VAL A 518 4.39 34.00 -24.02
C VAL A 518 4.57 32.88 -22.99
N TYR A 519 4.12 31.66 -23.28
CA TYR A 519 4.36 30.52 -22.38
C TYR A 519 5.84 30.14 -22.34
N GLU A 520 6.53 30.13 -23.48
CA GLU A 520 7.99 29.95 -23.55
C GLU A 520 8.73 31.03 -22.72
N MET A 521 8.25 32.27 -22.73
CA MET A 521 8.76 33.36 -21.90
C MET A 521 8.57 33.08 -20.41
N LEU A 522 7.36 32.71 -19.98
CA LEU A 522 7.06 32.36 -18.59
C LEU A 522 7.91 31.18 -18.10
N ASP A 523 8.17 30.19 -18.97
CA ASP A 523 9.06 29.08 -18.67
C ASP A 523 10.53 29.52 -18.57
N THR A 524 10.97 30.42 -19.47
CA THR A 524 12.32 31.00 -19.44
C THR A 524 12.57 31.79 -18.16
N LEU A 525 11.55 32.50 -17.63
CA LEU A 525 11.64 33.15 -16.32
C LEU A 525 11.89 32.15 -15.19
N GLY A 526 11.28 30.96 -15.24
CA GLY A 526 11.56 29.88 -14.29
C GLY A 526 12.97 29.30 -14.41
N GLN A 527 13.61 29.46 -15.57
CA GLN A 527 14.98 29.00 -15.82
C GLN A 527 16.06 30.01 -15.42
N LEU A 528 15.68 31.24 -15.03
CA LEU A 528 16.58 32.21 -14.41
C LEU A 528 16.91 31.74 -12.98
N LEU A 529 17.84 30.79 -12.92
CA LEU A 529 18.32 30.18 -11.70
C LEU A 529 19.53 30.94 -11.15
N ILE A 530 19.55 31.08 -9.83
CA ILE A 530 20.69 31.53 -9.05
C ILE A 530 21.63 30.35 -8.86
N GLU A 531 22.90 30.56 -9.19
CA GLU A 531 23.97 29.61 -8.95
C GLU A 531 24.74 29.95 -7.67
N GLU A 532 24.81 31.24 -7.32
CA GLU A 532 25.55 31.69 -6.14
C GLU A 532 24.88 32.89 -5.46
N PHE A 533 24.87 32.88 -4.12
CA PHE A 533 24.49 34.02 -3.31
C PHE A 533 25.75 34.67 -2.74
N VAL A 534 25.89 35.98 -2.97
CA VAL A 534 27.07 36.76 -2.59
C VAL A 534 26.65 37.84 -1.62
N VAL A 535 27.32 37.89 -0.47
CA VAL A 535 27.13 38.97 0.50
C VAL A 535 27.69 40.27 -0.10
N PRO A 536 26.90 41.36 -0.15
CA PRO A 536 27.39 42.64 -0.65
C PRO A 536 28.66 43.08 0.05
N ASN A 537 29.67 43.44 -0.74
CA ASN A 537 30.96 43.91 -0.26
C ASN A 537 31.42 45.08 -1.13
N SER A 538 31.85 46.18 -0.50
CA SER A 538 32.34 47.37 -1.20
C SER A 538 33.49 47.07 -2.17
N ALA A 539 34.31 46.06 -1.88
CA ALA A 539 35.41 45.66 -2.77
C ALA A 539 34.92 45.12 -4.13
N LEU A 540 33.72 44.51 -4.18
CA LEU A 540 33.14 43.91 -5.37
C LEU A 540 32.14 44.85 -6.08
N ALA A 541 31.82 46.01 -5.50
CA ALA A 541 30.77 46.90 -6.01
C ALA A 541 31.00 47.33 -7.47
N SER A 542 32.24 47.68 -7.83
CA SER A 542 32.62 48.08 -9.19
C SER A 542 32.57 46.93 -10.22
N GLU A 543 32.67 45.68 -9.75
CA GLU A 543 32.60 44.47 -10.56
C GLU A 543 31.15 44.09 -10.89
N THR A 544 30.18 44.43 -10.03
CA THR A 544 28.78 44.08 -10.24
C THR A 544 28.12 44.82 -11.40
N GLY A 545 28.44 46.11 -11.60
CA GLY A 545 27.78 46.95 -12.61
C GLY A 545 26.35 47.34 -12.27
N PHE A 546 25.96 47.33 -10.99
CA PHE A 546 24.60 47.74 -10.58
C PHE A 546 24.33 49.25 -10.68
N ASP A 547 25.35 50.10 -10.79
CA ASP A 547 25.17 51.55 -11.01
C ASP A 547 24.65 51.86 -12.42
N THR A 548 24.92 50.96 -13.37
CA THR A 548 24.36 51.01 -14.73
C THR A 548 23.99 49.58 -15.13
N PRO A 549 22.83 49.08 -14.67
CA PRO A 549 22.37 47.73 -14.97
C PRO A 549 22.32 47.47 -16.47
N VAL A 550 22.78 46.31 -16.90
CA VAL A 550 22.73 45.86 -18.29
C VAL A 550 21.29 45.57 -18.70
N ALA A 551 20.50 45.01 -17.79
CA ALA A 551 19.08 44.83 -17.97
C ALA A 551 18.31 44.98 -16.65
N THR A 552 17.02 45.30 -16.73
CA THR A 552 16.09 45.32 -15.59
C THR A 552 14.83 44.55 -15.96
N LEU A 553 14.42 43.64 -15.09
CA LEU A 553 13.17 42.90 -15.21
C LEU A 553 12.25 43.32 -14.06
N THR A 554 11.03 43.74 -14.38
CA THR A 554 9.97 44.03 -13.42
C THR A 554 8.79 43.11 -13.69
N LEU A 555 8.31 42.42 -12.67
CA LEU A 555 7.20 41.47 -12.73
C LEU A 555 6.08 41.94 -11.80
N ALA A 556 4.82 41.79 -12.21
CA ALA A 556 3.68 41.99 -11.34
C ALA A 556 2.68 40.83 -11.46
N ASP A 557 2.06 40.45 -10.33
CA ASP A 557 1.01 39.43 -10.27
C ASP A 557 -0.40 40.05 -10.21
N ARG A 558 -1.42 39.20 -10.30
CA ARG A 558 -2.84 39.58 -10.19
C ARG A 558 -3.23 40.21 -8.84
N ASN A 559 -2.42 40.02 -7.80
CA ASN A 559 -2.65 40.58 -6.47
C ASN A 559 -1.98 41.96 -6.31
N GLY A 560 -1.31 42.46 -7.36
CA GLY A 560 -0.59 43.73 -7.36
C GLY A 560 0.81 43.64 -6.73
N ASN A 561 1.31 42.45 -6.39
CA ASN A 561 2.67 42.28 -5.91
C ASN A 561 3.64 42.54 -7.05
N THR A 562 4.64 43.40 -6.82
CA THR A 562 5.65 43.75 -7.84
C THR A 562 7.04 43.36 -7.36
N GLN A 563 7.83 42.76 -8.25
CA GLN A 563 9.24 42.43 -8.00
C GLN A 563 10.11 42.98 -9.12
N GLN A 564 11.29 43.49 -8.77
CA GLN A 564 12.27 43.96 -9.74
C GLN A 564 13.60 43.27 -9.51
N VAL A 565 14.22 42.87 -10.62
CA VAL A 565 15.55 42.26 -10.69
C VAL A 565 16.41 43.10 -11.62
N GLU A 566 17.55 43.54 -11.12
CA GLU A 566 18.58 44.25 -11.90
C GLU A 566 19.70 43.29 -12.25
N PHE A 567 20.07 43.22 -13.53
CA PHE A 567 21.16 42.39 -14.04
C PHE A 567 22.36 43.27 -14.38
N GLY A 568 23.50 42.94 -13.79
CA GLY A 568 24.77 43.67 -13.89
C GLY A 568 25.71 43.10 -14.95
N LYS A 569 27.03 43.22 -14.72
CA LYS A 569 28.09 42.69 -15.60
C LYS A 569 28.21 41.16 -15.52
N GLU A 570 28.93 40.58 -16.47
CA GLU A 570 29.31 39.17 -16.46
C GLU A 570 30.08 38.81 -15.18
N ALA A 571 29.76 37.65 -14.61
CA ALA A 571 30.29 37.17 -13.32
C ALA A 571 31.05 35.83 -13.46
N GLY A 572 31.46 35.48 -14.67
CA GLY A 572 32.09 34.21 -15.03
C GLY A 572 31.53 33.62 -16.32
N VAL A 573 31.88 32.37 -16.62
CA VAL A 573 31.37 31.67 -17.81
C VAL A 573 29.88 31.41 -17.66
N ASN A 574 29.07 31.94 -18.58
CA ASN A 574 27.60 31.81 -18.59
C ASN A 574 26.88 32.36 -17.34
N LEU A 575 27.53 33.23 -16.56
CA LEU A 575 26.96 33.83 -15.35
C LEU A 575 26.97 35.35 -15.43
N ARG A 576 25.98 35.98 -14.79
CA ARG A 576 25.87 37.43 -14.66
C ARG A 576 25.51 37.82 -13.24
N TRP A 577 25.97 38.97 -12.80
CA TRP A 577 25.53 39.58 -11.55
C TRP A 577 24.04 39.93 -11.62
N ALA A 578 23.31 39.70 -10.54
CA ALA A 578 21.95 40.18 -10.37
C ALA A 578 21.69 40.61 -8.92
N LYS A 579 20.73 41.50 -8.71
CA LYS A 579 20.18 41.83 -7.39
C LYS A 579 18.68 42.03 -7.51
N ARG A 580 17.94 41.77 -6.44
CA ARG A 580 16.49 41.99 -6.38
C ARG A 580 16.18 43.11 -5.42
N THR A 581 15.03 43.74 -5.60
CA THR A 581 14.54 44.77 -4.67
C THR A 581 14.09 44.21 -3.31
N ILE A 582 13.78 42.92 -3.25
CA ILE A 582 13.17 42.25 -2.08
C ILE A 582 14.18 41.60 -1.12
N GLU A 583 15.45 41.45 -1.51
CA GLU A 583 16.50 40.88 -0.64
C GLU A 583 17.81 41.65 -0.80
N LYS A 584 18.64 41.67 0.25
CA LYS A 584 19.90 42.43 0.26
C LYS A 584 21.04 41.72 -0.46
N ALA A 585 20.93 40.42 -0.75
CA ALA A 585 22.01 39.64 -1.36
C ALA A 585 22.28 40.04 -2.82
N TRP A 586 23.55 39.98 -3.22
CA TRP A 586 23.92 39.93 -4.63
C TRP A 586 23.90 38.49 -5.11
N LEU A 587 23.62 38.28 -6.39
CA LEU A 587 23.37 36.98 -6.98
C LEU A 587 24.27 36.79 -8.19
N LYS A 588 24.71 35.56 -8.44
CA LYS A 588 25.18 35.13 -9.76
C LYS A 588 24.11 34.23 -10.35
N VAL A 589 23.63 34.59 -11.53
CA VAL A 589 22.50 33.92 -12.20
C VAL A 589 22.93 33.44 -13.58
N LYS A 590 22.27 32.40 -14.09
CA LYS A 590 22.50 31.95 -15.47
C LYS A 590 22.24 33.08 -16.46
N ALA A 591 23.21 33.36 -17.32
CA ALA A 591 23.12 34.44 -18.31
C ALA A 591 22.25 34.05 -19.52
N VAL A 592 22.28 32.79 -19.96
CA VAL A 592 21.59 32.34 -21.19
C VAL A 592 20.08 32.62 -21.18
N PRO A 593 19.32 32.30 -20.11
CA PRO A 593 17.87 32.57 -20.11
C PRO A 593 17.56 34.07 -20.24
N LEU A 594 18.42 34.97 -19.73
CA LEU A 594 18.26 36.41 -19.87
C LEU A 594 18.38 36.86 -21.34
N GLU A 595 19.33 36.30 -22.08
CA GLU A 595 19.51 36.61 -23.51
C GLU A 595 18.32 36.11 -24.34
N ASN A 596 17.74 34.96 -23.95
CA ASN A 596 16.56 34.41 -24.61
C ASN A 596 15.31 35.27 -24.42
N LEU A 597 15.17 36.02 -23.32
CA LEU A 597 14.01 36.90 -23.10
C LEU A 597 13.88 37.91 -24.25
N GLU A 598 14.96 38.57 -24.63
CA GLU A 598 14.94 39.56 -25.71
C GLU A 598 14.54 38.94 -27.04
N THR A 599 15.06 37.74 -27.35
CA THR A 599 14.72 37.01 -28.57
C THR A 599 13.24 36.64 -28.59
N LEU A 600 12.70 36.14 -27.49
CA LEU A 600 11.28 35.78 -27.37
C LEU A 600 10.37 37.00 -27.55
N PHE A 601 10.75 38.15 -27.01
CA PHE A 601 10.02 39.40 -27.23
C PHE A 601 9.96 39.79 -28.72
N GLN A 602 11.08 39.70 -29.42
CA GLN A 602 11.15 40.01 -30.86
C GLN A 602 10.36 39.01 -31.71
N GLU A 603 10.32 37.73 -31.32
CA GLU A 603 9.54 36.70 -32.01
C GLU A 603 8.04 36.89 -31.84
N MET A 604 7.56 37.34 -30.68
CA MET A 604 6.13 37.60 -30.44
C MET A 604 5.55 38.72 -31.34
N GLU A 605 6.40 39.61 -31.86
CA GLU A 605 6.03 40.70 -32.78
C GLU A 605 6.01 40.24 -34.26
N ARG A 606 6.65 39.12 -34.58
CA ARG A 606 6.72 38.57 -35.93
C ARG A 606 5.39 37.90 -36.30
N THR A 607 5.04 37.98 -37.58
CA THR A 607 3.94 37.18 -38.12
C THR A 607 4.49 35.77 -38.34
N PRO A 608 3.83 34.70 -37.87
CA PRO A 608 4.34 33.35 -38.03
C PRO A 608 4.57 33.05 -39.52
N PRO A 609 5.65 32.34 -39.89
CA PRO A 609 5.81 31.87 -41.25
C PRO A 609 4.58 31.03 -41.63
N ALA A 610 4.07 31.21 -42.85
CA ALA A 610 2.97 30.39 -43.35
C ALA A 610 3.35 28.91 -43.15
N GLU A 611 2.56 28.16 -42.39
CA GLU A 611 2.74 26.72 -42.25
C GLU A 611 2.84 26.13 -43.66
N GLU A 612 4.05 25.70 -44.02
CA GLU A 612 4.27 24.96 -45.25
C GLU A 612 3.50 23.67 -45.07
N LYS A 613 2.29 23.63 -45.63
CA LYS A 613 1.44 22.45 -45.69
C LYS A 613 2.25 21.33 -46.33
N ALA A 614 2.89 20.50 -45.52
CA ALA A 614 3.34 19.19 -45.91
C ALA A 614 2.09 18.44 -46.39
N GLY A 615 1.99 18.28 -47.71
CA GLY A 615 0.83 17.73 -48.35
C GLY A 615 0.53 16.32 -47.85
N GLN A 616 -0.73 16.08 -47.52
CA GLN A 616 -1.37 14.79 -47.69
C GLN A 616 -2.88 15.02 -47.87
N GLY A 617 -3.32 14.81 -49.13
CA GLY A 617 -4.55 14.13 -49.50
C GLY A 617 -5.89 14.68 -49.02
N GLU A 618 -6.64 15.25 -49.96
CA GLU A 618 -8.09 15.43 -49.89
C GLU A 618 -8.83 14.14 -49.53
N ALA A 619 -9.86 14.24 -48.66
CA ALA A 619 -11.22 13.76 -48.94
C ALA A 619 -12.23 14.15 -47.84
N GLY A 620 -13.10 15.12 -48.15
CA GLY A 620 -14.55 14.98 -47.99
C GLY A 620 -15.27 15.32 -46.67
N SER A 621 -16.30 16.17 -46.80
CA SER A 621 -17.52 16.36 -45.97
C SER A 621 -17.35 17.10 -44.63
N SER A 622 -17.76 18.37 -44.50
CA SER A 622 -19.11 18.99 -44.42
C SER A 622 -19.57 19.19 -42.97
N ASP A 623 -19.71 20.47 -42.60
CA ASP A 623 -20.61 21.06 -41.60
C ASP A 623 -21.04 20.22 -40.40
N THR A 624 -20.56 20.56 -39.20
CA THR A 624 -21.39 21.19 -38.15
C THR A 624 -20.53 21.59 -36.94
N GLU A 625 -20.72 22.83 -36.51
CA GLU A 625 -20.30 23.37 -35.21
C GLU A 625 -20.96 22.59 -34.06
N PRO A 626 -20.27 22.40 -32.93
CA PRO A 626 -20.97 22.60 -31.67
C PRO A 626 -20.18 23.41 -30.63
N ALA A 627 -20.98 24.15 -29.88
CA ALA A 627 -20.64 25.04 -28.79
C ALA A 627 -19.89 24.38 -27.63
N MET A 628 -19.14 25.22 -26.91
CA MET A 628 -18.50 24.89 -25.64
C MET A 628 -19.53 24.59 -24.54
N PRO A 629 -19.29 23.60 -23.67
CA PRO A 629 -19.98 23.51 -22.40
C PRO A 629 -19.31 24.42 -21.37
N THR A 630 -20.15 25.18 -20.69
CA THR A 630 -19.92 25.74 -19.36
C THR A 630 -20.07 24.60 -18.35
N GLU A 631 -19.13 24.45 -17.42
CA GLU A 631 -19.32 23.64 -16.22
C GLU A 631 -18.96 24.48 -14.99
N GLU A 632 -20.03 24.80 -14.27
CA GLU A 632 -20.11 25.26 -12.89
C GLU A 632 -20.41 24.00 -12.04
N ASP A 633 -19.82 23.92 -10.86
CA ASP A 633 -20.15 23.11 -9.67
C ASP A 633 -21.06 21.87 -9.81
N ASP A 634 -20.50 20.70 -9.49
CA ASP A 634 -21.06 19.79 -8.49
C ASP A 634 -20.06 18.66 -8.16
N LEU A 635 -19.64 18.57 -6.89
CA LEU A 635 -19.04 17.36 -6.33
C LEU A 635 -19.90 16.89 -5.13
N PRO A 636 -20.28 15.60 -5.08
CA PRO A 636 -20.56 14.92 -3.82
C PRO A 636 -19.28 14.51 -3.07
#